data_AF-A0A8B9BZ45-F1
#
_entry.id   AF-A0A8B9BZ45-F1
#
_cell.length_a   1.000
_cell.length_b   1.000
_cell.length_c   1.000
_cell.angle_alpha   90.00
_cell.angle_beta   90.00
_cell.angle_gamma   90.00
#
_symmetry.space_group_name_H-M   'P 1'
#
loop_
_entity.id
_entity.type
_entity.pdbx_description
1 polymer ?
#
loop_
_entity_poly.entity_id
_entity_poly.type
_entity_poly.pdbx_seq_one_letter_code
_entity_poly.pdbx_strand_id
1 'polypeptide(L)'
;KYLRVLVIIDDFRSFTEDILRVSATPSEKEGLLRSLEGLKTFSYLEELILDNNLLGNDLLLPRLPHLHTLTLNKNQITELESLLDHLAEVVPSLQYLSLLGNVACPNELVCKEKDEDDYQRYRYFVLHKLTNLKFLDTRKVTRREREEALVRGAFMKVVKPKDAKVGE
;
A
#
# COMPACT_ATOMS: atom_id res chain seq x y z
N LYS A 1 20.01 -6.97 12.44
CA LYS A 1 20.35 -7.47 11.09
C LYS A 1 20.23 -6.29 10.12
N TYR A 2 21.23 -6.00 9.30
CA TYR A 2 21.21 -4.88 8.35
C TYR A 2 20.48 -5.31 7.08
N LEU A 3 19.15 -5.36 7.13
CA LEU A 3 18.34 -5.60 5.95
C LEU A 3 17.75 -4.29 5.46
N ARG A 4 18.03 -3.92 4.21
CA ARG A 4 17.50 -2.71 3.58
C ARG A 4 16.26 -2.98 2.74
N VAL A 5 16.23 -4.10 2.02
CA VAL A 5 15.12 -4.47 1.12
C VAL A 5 14.56 -5.83 1.53
N LEU A 6 13.26 -5.90 1.77
CA LEU A 6 12.55 -7.15 2.01
C LEU A 6 11.50 -7.37 0.91
N VAL A 7 11.55 -8.54 0.29
CA VAL A 7 10.62 -8.94 -0.77
C VAL A 7 9.89 -10.20 -0.33
N ILE A 8 8.57 -10.12 -0.24
CA ILE A 8 7.68 -11.27 -0.04
C ILE A 8 6.76 -11.28 -1.25
N ILE A 9 6.92 -12.24 -2.17
CA ILE A 9 6.09 -12.38 -3.37
C ILE A 9 5.66 -13.85 -3.48
N ASP A 10 4.56 -14.11 -4.19
CA ASP A 10 4.05 -15.46 -4.49
C ASP A 10 4.56 -16.07 -5.80
N ASP A 11 5.55 -15.47 -6.46
CA ASP A 11 6.09 -15.97 -7.74
C ASP A 11 7.59 -16.25 -7.66
N PHE A 12 7.93 -17.51 -7.95
CA PHE A 12 9.21 -18.16 -7.64
C PHE A 12 10.33 -17.90 -8.66
N ARG A 13 10.25 -16.86 -9.51
CA ARG A 13 11.18 -16.69 -10.64
C ARG A 13 11.98 -15.39 -10.57
N SER A 14 13.29 -15.57 -10.30
CA SER A 14 14.41 -14.59 -10.27
C SER A 14 14.26 -13.52 -9.16
N PHE A 15 15.25 -13.21 -8.32
CA PHE A 15 16.43 -12.37 -8.61
C PHE A 15 17.47 -12.43 -7.44
N THR A 16 18.51 -11.60 -7.55
CA THR A 16 19.89 -11.62 -7.01
C THR A 16 20.11 -11.30 -5.52
N GLU A 17 21.37 -11.46 -5.08
CA GLU A 17 21.89 -11.86 -3.74
C GLU A 17 21.80 -10.87 -2.55
N ASP A 18 21.22 -9.67 -2.68
CA ASP A 18 21.12 -8.69 -1.56
C ASP A 18 19.73 -8.66 -0.87
N ILE A 19 18.85 -9.60 -1.23
CA ILE A 19 17.47 -9.69 -0.74
C ILE A 19 17.42 -10.76 0.36
N LEU A 20 17.08 -10.41 1.60
CA LEU A 20 16.82 -11.40 2.64
C LEU A 20 15.57 -12.18 2.27
N ARG A 21 15.78 -13.35 1.67
CA ARG A 21 14.77 -14.39 1.50
C ARG A 21 14.32 -14.82 2.89
N VAL A 22 13.08 -14.53 3.25
CA VAL A 22 12.36 -15.49 4.07
C VAL A 22 11.94 -16.60 3.11
N SER A 23 12.80 -17.60 2.92
CA SER A 23 12.39 -18.90 2.35
C SER A 23 11.55 -19.61 3.41
N ALA A 24 10.36 -19.07 3.65
CA ALA A 24 9.35 -19.69 4.47
C ALA A 24 8.64 -20.72 3.58
N THR A 25 8.46 -21.93 4.11
CA THR A 25 7.45 -22.87 3.61
C THR A 25 6.09 -22.15 3.50
N PRO A 26 5.15 -22.60 2.65
CA PRO A 26 3.81 -22.01 2.59
C PRO A 26 3.17 -21.83 3.98
N SER A 27 3.40 -22.76 4.91
CA SER A 27 3.00 -22.69 6.32
C SER A 27 3.67 -21.57 7.13
N GLU A 28 4.98 -21.35 6.96
CA GLU A 28 5.69 -20.24 7.61
C GLU A 28 5.30 -18.89 7.00
N LYS A 29 4.96 -18.86 5.69
CA LYS A 29 4.50 -17.67 4.96
C LYS A 29 3.11 -17.25 5.43
N GLU A 30 2.20 -18.22 5.63
CA GLU A 30 0.90 -17.96 6.26
C GLU A 30 1.05 -17.33 7.66
N GLY A 31 1.98 -17.82 8.48
CA GLY A 31 2.24 -17.26 9.80
C GLY A 31 2.88 -15.86 9.77
N LEU A 32 3.84 -15.63 8.87
CA LEU A 32 4.57 -14.37 8.77
C LEU A 32 3.74 -13.24 8.16
N LEU A 33 2.95 -13.54 7.11
CA LEU A 33 2.05 -12.57 6.47
C LEU A 33 0.88 -12.17 7.37
N ARG A 34 0.41 -13.09 8.24
CA ARG A 34 -0.69 -12.82 9.16
C ARG A 34 -0.35 -11.84 10.27
N SER A 35 0.92 -11.71 10.67
CA SER A 35 1.28 -10.81 11.77
C SER A 35 2.28 -9.72 11.42
N LEU A 36 3.14 -9.91 10.39
CA LEU A 36 4.27 -9.03 10.02
C LEU A 36 5.10 -8.50 11.21
N GLU A 37 4.94 -9.07 12.41
CA GLU A 37 5.53 -8.56 13.64
C GLU A 37 7.05 -8.74 13.65
N GLY A 38 7.52 -9.75 12.93
CA GLY A 38 8.95 -9.99 12.71
C GLY A 38 9.67 -8.81 12.06
N LEU A 39 8.95 -7.91 11.37
CA LEU A 39 9.53 -6.70 10.79
C LEU A 39 10.09 -5.74 11.85
N LYS A 40 9.62 -5.81 13.11
CA LYS A 40 10.15 -5.03 14.25
C LYS A 40 11.67 -5.23 14.43
N THR A 41 12.22 -6.36 13.96
CA THR A 41 13.65 -6.68 14.08
C THR A 41 14.54 -6.02 13.02
N PHE A 42 13.94 -5.47 11.96
CA PHE A 42 14.65 -4.79 10.86
C PHE A 42 14.57 -3.28 11.05
N SER A 43 15.30 -2.76 12.05
CA SER A 43 15.27 -1.35 12.41
C SER A 43 15.77 -0.39 11.31
N TYR A 44 16.42 -0.89 10.26
CA TYR A 44 16.94 -0.11 9.12
C TYR A 44 16.26 -0.48 7.79
N LEU A 45 15.08 -1.10 7.85
CA LEU A 45 14.36 -1.46 6.63
C LEU A 45 13.96 -0.20 5.87
N GLU A 46 14.38 -0.12 4.61
CA GLU A 46 14.21 1.02 3.71
C GLU A 46 13.12 0.74 2.66
N GLU A 47 13.05 -0.51 2.18
CA GLU A 47 12.13 -0.95 1.15
C GLU A 47 11.43 -2.26 1.51
N LEU A 48 10.12 -2.31 1.30
CA LEU A 48 9.27 -3.45 1.58
C LEU A 48 8.33 -3.71 0.39
N ILE A 49 8.51 -4.87 -0.23
CA ILE A 49 7.73 -5.33 -1.38
C ILE A 49 6.86 -6.49 -0.91
N LEU A 50 5.55 -6.27 -0.90
CA LEU A 50 4.52 -7.20 -0.43
C LEU A 50 3.49 -7.52 -1.52
N ASP A 51 3.92 -7.48 -2.78
CA ASP A 51 3.04 -7.71 -3.92
C ASP A 51 2.54 -9.17 -3.97
N ASN A 52 1.27 -9.37 -4.36
CA ASN A 52 0.62 -10.68 -4.54
C ASN A 52 0.53 -11.55 -3.26
N ASN A 53 0.26 -10.98 -2.08
CA ASN A 53 0.21 -11.75 -0.82
C ASN A 53 -1.19 -11.86 -0.18
N LEU A 54 -2.25 -11.61 -0.95
CA LEU A 54 -3.64 -11.70 -0.48
C LEU A 54 -3.96 -10.83 0.77
N LEU A 55 -3.13 -9.83 1.08
CA LEU A 55 -3.25 -9.00 2.28
C LEU A 55 -4.56 -8.21 2.27
N GLY A 56 -5.30 -8.26 3.38
CA GLY A 56 -6.57 -7.55 3.55
C GLY A 56 -6.43 -6.26 4.34
N ASN A 57 -7.55 -5.80 4.89
CA ASN A 57 -7.60 -4.62 5.77
C ASN A 57 -7.05 -4.89 7.18
N ASP A 58 -6.76 -6.15 7.50
CA ASP A 58 -6.12 -6.61 8.73
C ASP A 58 -4.58 -6.47 8.70
N LEU A 59 -4.03 -5.94 7.60
CA LEU A 59 -2.61 -5.62 7.47
C LEU A 59 -2.16 -4.65 8.57
N LEU A 60 -1.28 -5.11 9.46
CA LEU A 60 -0.63 -4.31 10.49
C LEU A 60 0.88 -4.34 10.32
N LEU A 61 1.45 -3.20 9.93
CA LEU A 61 2.89 -2.97 9.96
C LEU A 61 3.34 -2.46 11.34
N PRO A 62 4.49 -2.92 11.86
CA PRO A 62 5.11 -2.26 13.00
C PRO A 62 5.70 -0.91 12.61
N ARG A 63 6.17 -0.15 13.61
CA ARG A 63 6.88 1.10 13.37
C ARG A 63 8.18 0.86 12.61
N LEU A 64 8.28 1.41 11.40
CA LEU A 64 9.41 1.28 10.49
C LEU A 64 9.87 2.69 10.07
N PRO A 65 10.66 3.37 10.91
CA PRO A 65 10.95 4.81 10.75
C PRO A 65 11.79 5.15 9.53
N HIS A 66 12.50 4.17 8.95
CA HIS A 66 13.36 4.35 7.78
C HIS A 66 12.71 3.88 6.47
N LEU A 67 11.53 3.26 6.53
CA LEU A 67 10.87 2.73 5.35
C LEU A 67 10.41 3.89 4.47
N HIS A 68 10.98 3.97 3.26
CA HIS A 68 10.63 4.99 2.28
C HIS A 68 9.91 4.40 1.06
N THR A 69 10.00 3.10 0.81
CA THR A 69 9.35 2.41 -0.30
C THR A 69 8.47 1.26 0.22
N LEU A 70 7.18 1.30 -0.09
CA LEU A 70 6.24 0.22 0.18
C LEU A 70 5.44 -0.13 -1.09
N THR A 71 5.43 -1.39 -1.46
CA THR A 71 4.55 -1.90 -2.52
C THR A 71 3.62 -2.96 -1.96
N LEU A 72 2.33 -2.82 -2.26
CA LEU A 72 1.26 -3.70 -1.82
C LEU A 72 0.40 -4.12 -3.01
N ASN A 73 0.98 -4.23 -4.20
CA ASN A 73 0.20 -4.47 -5.42
C ASN A 73 -0.48 -5.84 -5.39
N LYS A 74 -1.66 -5.93 -6.03
CA LYS A 74 -2.43 -7.18 -6.18
C LYS A 74 -2.67 -7.90 -4.85
N ASN A 75 -3.06 -7.15 -3.83
CA ASN A 75 -3.58 -7.67 -2.57
C ASN A 75 -5.11 -7.49 -2.52
N GLN A 76 -5.73 -7.72 -1.37
CA GLN A 76 -7.19 -7.67 -1.16
C GLN A 76 -7.63 -6.45 -0.32
N ILE A 77 -6.86 -5.37 -0.38
CA ILE A 77 -7.14 -4.16 0.39
C ILE A 77 -8.38 -3.46 -0.19
N THR A 78 -9.35 -3.17 0.68
CA THR A 78 -10.61 -2.52 0.31
C THR A 78 -10.82 -1.19 1.06
N GLU A 79 -10.38 -1.12 2.32
CA GLU A 79 -10.53 0.04 3.21
C GLU A 79 -9.31 0.97 3.14
N LEU A 80 -9.31 1.84 2.14
CA LEU A 80 -8.18 2.75 1.87
C LEU A 80 -7.83 3.65 3.06
N GLU A 81 -8.83 4.31 3.67
CA GLU A 81 -8.56 5.30 4.71
C GLU A 81 -7.87 4.68 5.94
N SER A 82 -8.36 3.53 6.40
CA SER A 82 -7.79 2.82 7.54
C SER A 82 -6.32 2.44 7.28
N LEU A 83 -5.99 2.01 6.05
CA LEU A 83 -4.62 1.74 5.67
C LEU A 83 -3.77 3.02 5.73
N LEU A 84 -4.24 4.12 5.14
CA LEU A 84 -3.49 5.37 5.10
C LEU A 84 -3.23 5.95 6.50
N ASP A 85 -4.22 5.88 7.39
CA ASP A 85 -4.08 6.29 8.79
C ASP A 85 -3.02 5.46 9.51
N HIS A 86 -3.07 4.14 9.34
CA HIS A 86 -2.06 3.23 9.88
C HIS A 86 -0.66 3.58 9.35
N LEU A 87 -0.52 3.73 8.03
CA LEU A 87 0.77 4.05 7.41
C LEU A 87 1.32 5.40 7.87
N ALA A 88 0.49 6.42 8.01
CA ALA A 88 0.90 7.74 8.49
C ALA A 88 1.51 7.66 9.90
N GLU A 89 1.00 6.76 10.76
CA GLU A 89 1.51 6.54 12.11
C GLU A 89 2.84 5.76 12.11
N VAL A 90 2.91 4.64 11.37
CA VAL A 90 4.00 3.68 11.55
C VAL A 90 5.16 3.83 10.57
N VAL A 91 4.97 4.46 9.41
CA VAL A 91 6.00 4.66 8.36
C VAL A 91 6.15 6.15 7.98
N PRO A 92 6.60 7.01 8.90
CA PRO A 92 6.62 8.47 8.70
C PRO A 92 7.53 8.96 7.55
N SER A 93 8.49 8.13 7.13
CA SER A 93 9.46 8.44 6.07
C SER A 93 9.01 7.99 4.68
N LEU A 94 7.77 7.50 4.54
CA LEU A 94 7.27 6.93 3.29
C LEU A 94 7.26 7.96 2.16
N GLN A 95 7.87 7.60 1.03
CA GLN A 95 8.02 8.44 -0.16
C GLN A 95 7.49 7.77 -1.43
N TYR A 96 7.43 6.45 -1.46
CA TYR A 96 6.89 5.64 -2.55
C TYR A 96 5.85 4.67 -1.98
N LEU A 97 4.64 4.73 -2.51
CA LEU A 97 3.56 3.79 -2.23
C LEU A 97 2.97 3.27 -3.53
N SER A 98 2.69 1.97 -3.64
CA SER A 98 1.93 1.41 -4.76
C SER A 98 0.85 0.46 -4.26
N LEU A 99 -0.41 0.71 -4.67
CA LEU A 99 -1.60 -0.06 -4.29
C LEU A 99 -2.31 -0.69 -5.51
N LEU A 100 -1.67 -0.68 -6.68
CA LEU A 100 -2.27 -1.15 -7.93
C LEU A 100 -2.81 -2.57 -7.82
N GLY A 101 -3.99 -2.81 -8.37
CA GLY A 101 -4.62 -4.14 -8.36
C GLY A 101 -5.32 -4.49 -7.04
N ASN A 102 -5.40 -3.56 -6.08
CA ASN A 102 -6.30 -3.67 -4.92
C ASN A 102 -7.67 -3.04 -5.24
N VAL A 103 -8.72 -3.48 -4.55
CA VAL A 103 -10.07 -2.89 -4.67
C VAL A 103 -10.09 -1.42 -4.21
N ALA A 104 -9.25 -1.08 -3.23
CA ALA A 104 -9.02 0.27 -2.72
C ALA A 104 -8.38 1.22 -3.75
N CYS A 105 -7.71 0.70 -4.79
CA CYS A 105 -7.11 1.48 -5.85
C CYS A 105 -8.03 1.46 -7.10
N PRO A 106 -8.78 2.53 -7.38
CA PRO A 106 -9.62 2.63 -8.57
C PRO A 106 -8.75 2.81 -9.81
N ASN A 107 -8.29 1.73 -10.43
CA ASN A 107 -7.65 1.79 -11.74
C ASN A 107 -8.47 0.97 -12.76
N GLU A 108 -8.29 1.28 -14.04
CA GLU A 108 -8.96 0.60 -15.15
C GLU A 108 -8.68 -0.92 -15.17
N LEU A 109 -7.60 -1.36 -14.52
CA LEU A 109 -7.23 -2.78 -14.38
C LEU A 109 -8.16 -3.55 -13.42
N VAL A 110 -8.82 -2.85 -12.48
CA VAL A 110 -9.68 -3.44 -11.45
C VAL A 110 -11.16 -3.23 -11.75
N CYS A 111 -11.54 -2.13 -12.42
CA CYS A 111 -12.95 -1.85 -12.74
C CYS A 111 -13.08 -0.98 -14.00
N LYS A 112 -13.69 -1.54 -15.05
CA LYS A 112 -13.91 -0.85 -16.35
C LYS A 112 -14.89 0.32 -16.29
N GLU A 113 -15.65 0.43 -15.20
CA GLU A 113 -16.63 1.50 -14.98
C GLU A 113 -16.00 2.75 -14.36
N LYS A 114 -14.77 2.67 -13.85
CA LYS A 114 -14.07 3.79 -13.23
C LYS A 114 -13.23 4.52 -14.27
N ASP A 115 -13.41 5.84 -14.33
CA ASP A 115 -12.70 6.73 -15.24
C ASP A 115 -11.46 7.36 -14.56
N GLU A 116 -10.70 8.18 -15.31
CA GLU A 116 -9.55 8.91 -14.77
C GLU A 116 -9.94 9.88 -13.64
N ASP A 117 -11.19 10.34 -13.57
CA ASP A 117 -11.66 11.22 -12.50
C ASP A 117 -11.71 10.49 -11.15
N ASP A 118 -12.13 9.22 -11.12
CA ASP A 118 -12.09 8.39 -9.91
C ASP A 118 -10.67 8.14 -9.41
N TYR A 119 -9.73 7.88 -10.32
CA TYR A 119 -8.32 7.75 -9.96
C TYR A 119 -7.76 9.07 -9.43
N GLN A 120 -8.16 10.21 -10.01
CA GLN A 120 -7.73 11.53 -9.56
C GLN A 120 -8.22 11.86 -8.15
N ARG A 121 -9.48 11.51 -7.81
CA ARG A 121 -10.02 11.64 -6.44
C ARG A 121 -9.24 10.79 -5.44
N TYR A 122 -9.05 9.51 -5.76
CA TYR A 122 -8.22 8.60 -4.98
C TYR A 122 -6.82 9.18 -4.73
N ARG A 123 -6.17 9.67 -5.80
CA ARG A 123 -4.83 10.22 -5.75
C ARG A 123 -4.75 11.43 -4.83
N TYR A 124 -5.68 12.38 -4.92
CA TYR A 124 -5.71 13.53 -4.03
C TYR A 124 -6.00 13.16 -2.57
N PHE A 125 -6.87 12.17 -2.33
CA PHE A 125 -7.12 11.68 -0.98
C PHE A 125 -5.88 11.03 -0.36
N VAL A 126 -5.17 10.17 -1.10
CA VAL A 126 -3.92 9.55 -0.63
C VAL A 126 -2.86 10.60 -0.33
N LEU A 127 -2.66 11.58 -1.22
CA LEU A 127 -1.66 12.64 -1.04
C LEU A 127 -2.00 13.61 0.10
N HIS A 128 -3.28 13.74 0.45
CA HIS A 128 -3.71 14.50 1.61
C HIS A 128 -3.34 13.79 2.93
N LYS A 129 -3.53 12.47 3.00
CA LYS A 129 -3.22 11.68 4.20
C LYS A 129 -1.72 11.42 4.33
N LEU A 130 -1.02 11.17 3.22
CA LEU A 130 0.41 10.86 3.16
C LEU A 130 1.19 11.97 2.44
N THR A 131 1.37 13.09 3.13
CA THR A 131 1.93 14.32 2.53
C THR A 131 3.38 14.18 2.08
N ASN A 132 4.15 13.20 2.54
CA ASN A 132 5.57 13.04 2.20
C ASN A 132 5.82 12.27 0.89
N LEU A 133 4.77 11.75 0.24
CA LEU A 133 4.91 10.97 -0.98
C LEU A 133 5.51 11.77 -2.15
N LYS A 134 6.50 11.15 -2.79
CA LYS A 134 7.12 11.59 -4.05
C LYS A 134 6.61 10.80 -5.24
N PHE A 135 6.17 9.57 -5.02
CA PHE A 135 5.60 8.68 -6.01
C PHE A 135 4.39 7.97 -5.41
N LEU A 136 3.31 7.91 -6.18
CA LEU A 136 2.16 7.09 -5.86
C LEU A 136 1.82 6.26 -7.09
N ASP A 137 1.76 4.95 -6.89
CA ASP A 137 1.65 3.93 -7.92
C ASP A 137 2.73 4.10 -9.00
N THR A 138 2.33 4.28 -10.25
CA THR A 138 3.25 4.45 -11.39
C THR A 138 3.62 5.92 -11.67
N ARG A 139 3.02 6.89 -10.96
CA ARG A 139 3.11 8.31 -11.31
C ARG A 139 3.82 9.13 -10.21
N LYS A 140 4.83 9.92 -10.62
CA LYS A 140 5.48 10.92 -9.76
C LYS A 140 4.46 11.96 -9.29
N VAL A 141 4.55 12.33 -8.01
CA VAL A 141 3.73 13.40 -7.42
C VAL A 141 4.26 14.75 -7.89
N THR A 142 3.37 15.55 -8.47
CA THR A 142 3.67 16.91 -8.91
C THR A 142 3.33 17.93 -7.81
N ARG A 143 3.91 19.13 -7.94
CA ARG A 143 3.60 20.24 -7.04
C ARG A 143 2.11 20.62 -7.09
N ARG A 144 1.51 20.64 -8.27
CA ARG A 144 0.08 20.98 -8.46
C ARG A 144 -0.82 20.00 -7.73
N GLU A 145 -0.54 18.70 -7.86
CA GLU A 145 -1.33 17.68 -7.18
C GLU A 145 -1.25 17.81 -5.66
N ARG A 146 -0.08 18.17 -5.14
CA ARG A 146 0.13 18.41 -3.71
C ARG A 146 -0.65 19.62 -3.22
N GLU A 147 -0.66 20.71 -3.99
CA GLU A 147 -1.45 21.91 -3.68
C GLU A 147 -2.96 21.60 -3.70
N GLU A 148 -3.44 20.88 -4.72
CA GLU A 148 -4.85 20.44 -4.81
C GLU A 148 -5.24 19.48 -3.68
N ALA A 149 -4.40 18.50 -3.35
CA ALA A 149 -4.64 17.56 -2.26
C ALA A 149 -4.70 18.27 -0.89
N LEU A 150 -3.89 19.31 -0.69
CA LEU A 150 -3.93 20.13 0.53
C LEU A 150 -5.27 20.87 0.66
N VAL A 151 -5.79 21.42 -0.43
CA VAL A 151 -7.03 22.23 -0.42
C VAL A 151 -8.29 21.35 -0.39
N ARG A 152 -8.30 20.27 -1.17
CA ARG A 152 -9.52 19.50 -1.48
C ARG A 152 -9.46 18.04 -1.05
N GLY A 153 -8.28 17.50 -0.77
CA GLY A 153 -8.10 16.06 -0.60
C GLY A 153 -8.93 15.44 0.53
N ALA A 154 -9.19 16.17 1.62
CA ALA A 154 -10.07 15.73 2.70
C ALA A 154 -11.50 15.39 2.23
N PHE A 155 -11.98 16.04 1.16
CA PHE A 155 -13.32 15.84 0.60
C PHE A 155 -13.33 14.83 -0.55
N MET A 156 -12.17 14.31 -0.97
CA MET A 156 -12.03 13.35 -2.08
C MET A 156 -12.14 11.89 -1.61
N LYS A 157 -12.58 11.66 -0.37
CA LYS A 157 -12.85 10.32 0.15
C LYS A 157 -13.92 9.66 -0.72
N VAL A 158 -13.54 8.59 -1.40
CA VAL A 158 -14.47 7.75 -2.16
C VAL A 158 -15.27 6.92 -1.17
N VAL A 159 -16.54 7.27 -0.97
CA VAL A 159 -17.49 6.46 -0.22
C VAL A 159 -18.22 5.60 -1.24
N LYS A 160 -17.96 4.28 -1.27
CA LYS A 160 -18.86 3.38 -2.00
C LYS A 160 -20.20 3.36 -1.25
N PRO A 161 -21.34 3.60 -1.93
CA PRO A 161 -22.63 3.29 -1.34
C PRO A 161 -22.61 1.83 -0.90
N LYS A 162 -23.08 1.54 0.32
CA LYS A 162 -23.36 0.15 0.69
C LYS A 162 -24.40 -0.35 -0.30
N ASP A 163 -24.15 -1.47 -0.96
CA ASP A 163 -25.15 -2.11 -1.80
C ASP A 163 -26.45 -2.16 -1.01
N ALA A 164 -27.44 -1.40 -1.47
CA ALA A 164 -28.77 -1.49 -0.92
C ALA A 164 -29.17 -2.93 -1.14
N LYS A 165 -29.25 -3.71 -0.06
CA LYS A 165 -29.88 -5.03 -0.11
C LYS A 165 -31.24 -4.79 -0.75
N VAL A 166 -31.40 -5.21 -1.99
CA VAL A 166 -32.70 -5.33 -2.64
C VAL A 166 -33.41 -6.38 -1.79
N GLY A 167 -34.23 -5.88 -0.86
CA GLY A 167 -35.07 -6.69 0.00
C GLY A 167 -36.20 -7.24 -0.84
N GLU A 168 -36.30 -8.57 -0.80
CA GLU A 168 -37.43 -9.46 -1.14
C GLU A 168 -38.05 -9.39 -2.55
#